data_AF-A0AA36Y4L2-F1
#
_entry.id   AF-A0AA36Y4L2-F1
#
_cell.length_a   1.000
_cell.length_b   1.000
_cell.length_c   1.000
_cell.angle_alpha   90.00
_cell.angle_beta   90.00
_cell.angle_gamma   90.00
#
_symmetry.space_group_name_H-M   'P 1'
#
loop_
_entity.id
_entity.type
_entity.pdbx_description
1 polymer ?
#
loop_
_entity_poly.entity_id
_entity_poly.type
_entity_poly.pdbx_seq_one_letter_code
_entity_poly.pdbx_strand_id
1 'polypeptide(L)'
;MLSEINRSAKCVVQMTLTTADDGLCRILEPNVCNTKRRIEVLEEMRKNGIPMIVWLTPILPFINDTENNITVILNECVRVGVKGIIDFGMGLTLREGDREYYYAALDKYFPGMKECYIKRYGNAYELPSPNAKKLTGIFQRICKDNGILSTPDECFRFMQELPDKYPQMSIFDL
;
A
#
# COMPACT_ATOMS: atom_id res chain seq x y z
N MET A 1 -6.86 -1.57 22.73
CA MET A 1 -6.64 -0.22 22.16
C MET A 1 -7.40 0.04 20.85
N LEU A 2 -7.01 -0.45 19.65
CA LEU A 2 -7.73 -0.09 18.40
C LEU A 2 -9.19 -0.55 18.37
N SER A 3 -9.48 -1.73 18.93
CA SER A 3 -10.85 -2.23 19.11
C SER A 3 -11.68 -1.38 20.07
N GLU A 4 -11.07 -0.78 21.10
CA GLU A 4 -11.73 0.16 22.00
C GLU A 4 -12.08 1.45 21.26
N ILE A 5 -11.15 2.00 20.47
CA ILE A 5 -11.40 3.18 19.64
C ILE A 5 -12.56 2.90 18.66
N ASN A 6 -12.56 1.75 17.98
CA ASN A 6 -13.63 1.39 17.05
C ASN A 6 -15.00 1.20 17.73
N ARG A 7 -15.06 1.03 19.06
CA ARG A 7 -16.35 0.99 19.78
C ARG A 7 -16.91 2.38 20.02
N SER A 8 -16.07 3.37 20.30
CA SER A 8 -16.49 4.72 20.69
C SER A 8 -16.37 5.78 19.58
N ALA A 9 -15.62 5.50 18.52
CA ALA A 9 -15.35 6.41 17.42
C ALA A 9 -15.16 5.63 16.10
N LYS A 10 -15.10 6.34 14.98
CA LYS A 10 -14.69 5.74 13.71
C LYS A 10 -13.21 5.36 13.74
N CYS A 11 -12.90 4.17 13.26
CA CYS A 11 -11.53 3.67 13.15
C CYS A 11 -11.37 2.92 11.82
N VAL A 12 -10.38 3.34 11.02
CA VAL A 12 -9.97 2.65 9.80
C VAL A 12 -8.47 2.41 9.91
N VAL A 13 -8.02 1.18 9.68
CA VAL A 13 -6.60 0.87 9.65
C VAL A 13 -6.10 0.94 8.21
N GLN A 14 -4.99 1.64 8.02
CA GLN A 14 -4.32 1.76 6.73
C GLN A 14 -2.94 1.13 6.83
N MET A 15 -2.57 0.32 5.84
CA MET A 15 -1.31 -0.42 5.85
C MET A 15 -0.69 -0.49 4.46
N THR A 16 0.59 -0.20 4.35
CA THR A 16 1.35 -0.37 3.11
C THR A 16 1.84 -1.80 2.96
N LEU A 17 1.64 -2.41 1.80
CA LEU A 17 2.21 -3.70 1.42
C LEU A 17 3.09 -3.53 0.17
N THR A 18 4.41 -3.53 0.38
CA THR A 18 5.39 -3.19 -0.67
C THR A 18 5.84 -4.41 -1.46
N THR A 19 6.09 -5.54 -0.80
CA THR A 19 6.51 -6.77 -1.47
C THR A 19 6.12 -8.02 -0.68
N ALA A 20 5.74 -9.09 -1.38
CA ALA A 20 5.50 -10.41 -0.80
C ALA A 20 6.79 -11.21 -0.50
N ASP A 21 7.95 -10.74 -1.00
CA ASP A 21 9.25 -11.37 -0.76
C ASP A 21 9.88 -10.84 0.54
N ASP A 22 10.02 -11.72 1.54
CA ASP A 22 10.59 -11.38 2.85
C ASP A 22 12.07 -10.95 2.77
N GLY A 23 12.84 -11.51 1.84
CA GLY A 23 14.24 -11.14 1.62
C GLY A 23 14.34 -9.73 1.03
N LEU A 24 13.51 -9.43 0.03
CA LEU A 24 13.42 -8.09 -0.56
C LEU A 24 12.88 -7.07 0.45
N CYS A 25 11.88 -7.44 1.26
CA CYS A 25 11.33 -6.57 2.29
C CYS A 25 12.40 -6.12 3.29
N ARG A 26 13.32 -7.01 3.70
CA ARG A 26 14.45 -6.64 4.58
C ARG A 26 15.45 -5.68 3.95
N ILE A 27 15.51 -5.63 2.62
CA ILE A 27 16.36 -4.66 1.90
C ILE A 27 15.64 -3.31 1.81
N LEU A 28 14.36 -3.33 1.42
CA LEU A 28 13.58 -2.11 1.17
C LEU A 28 13.17 -1.41 2.47
N GLU A 29 12.84 -2.18 3.51
CA GLU A 29 12.27 -1.68 4.77
C GLU A 29 12.93 -2.40 5.98
N PRO A 30 14.26 -2.27 6.17
CA PRO A 30 15.06 -3.11 7.10
C PRO A 30 14.61 -3.06 8.57
N ASN A 31 13.98 -1.96 8.99
CA ASN A 31 13.56 -1.74 10.38
C ASN A 31 12.06 -1.94 10.58
N VAL A 32 11.35 -2.50 9.59
CA VAL A 32 9.91 -2.70 9.64
C VAL A 32 9.59 -4.19 9.60
N CYS A 33 8.42 -4.56 10.11
CA CYS A 33 7.93 -5.92 9.97
C CYS A 33 7.67 -6.28 8.50
N ASN A 34 7.85 -7.56 8.18
CA ASN A 34 7.60 -8.09 6.86
C ASN A 34 6.10 -8.07 6.51
N THR A 35 5.80 -8.27 5.23
CA THR A 35 4.43 -8.31 4.72
C THR A 35 3.58 -9.35 5.42
N LYS A 36 4.12 -10.52 5.73
CA LYS A 36 3.38 -11.55 6.47
C LYS A 36 2.86 -11.04 7.81
N ARG A 37 3.70 -10.35 8.60
CA ARG A 37 3.27 -9.75 9.87
C ARG A 37 2.24 -8.64 9.68
N ARG A 38 2.34 -7.86 8.61
CA ARG A 38 1.31 -6.86 8.27
C ARG A 38 -0.03 -7.52 7.94
N ILE A 39 -0.02 -8.63 7.21
CA ILE A 39 -1.21 -9.44 6.93
C ILE A 39 -1.84 -9.98 8.22
N GLU A 40 -1.04 -10.48 9.17
CA GLU A 40 -1.54 -10.93 10.48
C GLU A 40 -2.25 -9.80 11.25
N VAL A 41 -1.73 -8.58 11.17
CA VAL A 41 -2.40 -7.39 11.74
C VAL A 41 -3.75 -7.15 11.05
N LEU A 42 -3.81 -7.24 9.72
CA LEU A 42 -5.06 -7.08 8.97
C LEU A 42 -6.08 -8.17 9.34
N GLU A 43 -5.65 -9.42 9.52
CA GLU A 43 -6.53 -10.49 10.00
C GLU A 43 -7.15 -10.16 11.37
N GLU A 44 -6.33 -9.63 12.29
CA GLU A 44 -6.80 -9.23 13.61
C GLU A 44 -7.77 -8.04 13.52
N MET A 45 -7.52 -7.07 12.63
CA MET A 45 -8.44 -5.96 12.40
C MET A 45 -9.80 -6.45 11.88
N ARG A 46 -9.80 -7.42 10.95
CA ARG A 46 -11.04 -8.06 10.48
C ARG A 46 -11.82 -8.72 11.62
N LYS A 47 -11.16 -9.49 12.49
CA LYS A 47 -11.82 -10.11 13.66
C LYS A 47 -12.49 -9.09 14.57
N ASN A 48 -11.91 -7.90 14.67
CA ASN A 48 -12.42 -6.80 15.49
C ASN A 48 -13.42 -5.88 14.75
N GLY A 49 -13.84 -6.24 13.53
CA GLY A 49 -14.77 -5.45 12.73
C GLY A 49 -14.23 -4.07 12.35
N ILE A 50 -12.92 -3.91 12.27
CA ILE A 50 -12.26 -2.68 11.88
C ILE A 50 -12.03 -2.73 10.36
N PRO A 51 -12.60 -1.79 9.58
CA PRO A 51 -12.34 -1.72 8.14
C PRO A 51 -10.87 -1.38 7.86
N MET A 52 -10.36 -1.93 6.76
CA MET A 52 -8.96 -1.80 6.38
C MET A 52 -8.83 -1.31 4.95
N ILE A 53 -7.88 -0.41 4.72
CA ILE A 53 -7.43 0.01 3.40
C ILE A 53 -5.94 -0.35 3.26
N VAL A 54 -5.56 -0.93 2.13
CA VAL A 54 -4.16 -1.24 1.83
C VAL A 54 -3.60 -0.24 0.84
N TRP A 55 -2.36 0.17 1.05
CA TRP A 55 -1.59 0.98 0.10
C TRP A 55 -0.65 0.04 -0.65
N LEU A 56 -0.86 -0.10 -1.96
CA LEU A 56 -0.01 -0.85 -2.87
C LEU A 56 1.00 0.09 -3.54
N THR A 57 1.74 0.81 -2.72
CA THR A 57 2.72 1.81 -3.16
C THR A 57 3.80 1.99 -2.09
N PRO A 58 5.08 2.09 -2.45
CA PRO A 58 5.60 2.19 -3.82
C PRO A 58 5.73 0.85 -4.55
N ILE A 59 5.56 0.88 -5.87
CA ILE A 59 6.00 -0.17 -6.79
C ILE A 59 7.27 0.33 -7.48
N LEU A 60 8.41 -0.21 -7.08
CA LEU A 60 9.74 0.13 -7.54
C LEU A 60 10.02 -0.55 -8.88
N PRO A 61 10.21 0.23 -9.98
CA PRO A 61 10.58 -0.30 -11.28
C PRO A 61 11.75 -1.28 -11.22
N PHE A 62 11.63 -2.41 -11.93
CA PHE A 62 12.64 -3.46 -12.02
C PHE A 62 12.97 -4.22 -10.72
N ILE A 63 12.36 -3.87 -9.59
CA ILE A 63 12.68 -4.46 -8.27
C ILE A 63 11.52 -5.30 -7.75
N ASN A 64 10.34 -4.70 -7.52
CA ASN A 64 9.15 -5.40 -7.02
C ASN A 64 7.94 -5.30 -7.98
N ASP A 65 8.16 -4.78 -9.19
CA ASP A 65 7.13 -4.55 -10.21
C ASP A 65 6.84 -5.79 -11.07
N THR A 66 6.68 -6.93 -10.39
CA THR A 66 6.39 -8.22 -11.02
C THR A 66 4.94 -8.64 -10.82
N GLU A 67 4.38 -9.34 -11.80
CA GLU A 67 3.02 -9.90 -11.71
C GLU A 67 2.86 -10.81 -10.49
N ASN A 68 3.88 -11.61 -10.17
CA ASN A 68 3.85 -12.49 -9.00
C ASN A 68 3.73 -11.68 -7.69
N ASN A 69 4.56 -10.65 -7.52
CA ASN A 69 4.52 -9.80 -6.32
C ASN A 69 3.14 -9.17 -6.12
N ILE A 70 2.60 -8.55 -7.17
CA ILE A 70 1.29 -7.90 -7.14
C ILE A 70 0.18 -8.92 -6.87
N THR A 71 0.17 -10.05 -7.59
CA THR A 71 -0.88 -11.06 -7.44
C THR A 71 -0.92 -11.67 -6.04
N VAL A 72 0.25 -11.98 -5.46
CA VAL A 72 0.32 -12.51 -4.09
C VAL A 72 -0.23 -11.52 -3.08
N ILE A 73 0.19 -10.24 -3.14
CA ILE A 73 -0.30 -9.20 -2.22
C ILE A 73 -1.82 -9.04 -2.36
N LEU A 74 -2.34 -8.97 -3.59
CA LEU A 74 -3.77 -8.79 -3.83
C LEU A 74 -4.58 -9.99 -3.34
N ASN A 75 -4.11 -11.21 -3.55
CA ASN A 75 -4.78 -12.41 -3.06
C ASN A 75 -4.83 -12.46 -1.53
N GLU A 76 -3.77 -11.99 -0.84
CA GLU A 76 -3.80 -11.84 0.62
C GLU A 76 -4.80 -10.77 1.06
N CYS A 77 -4.88 -9.63 0.36
CA CYS A 77 -5.90 -8.61 0.63
C CYS A 77 -7.33 -9.15 0.45
N VAL A 78 -7.58 -9.94 -0.60
CA VAL A 78 -8.86 -10.62 -0.83
C VAL A 78 -9.16 -11.60 0.31
N ARG A 79 -8.21 -12.47 0.65
CA ARG A 79 -8.34 -13.48 1.71
C ARG A 79 -8.68 -12.82 3.05
N VAL A 80 -7.98 -11.74 3.38
CA VAL A 80 -8.19 -10.98 4.62
C VAL A 80 -9.41 -10.06 4.55
N GLY A 81 -9.98 -9.78 3.38
CA GLY A 81 -11.22 -9.00 3.25
C GLY A 81 -11.01 -7.50 3.45
N VAL A 82 -9.91 -6.99 2.91
CA VAL A 82 -9.62 -5.55 2.82
C VAL A 82 -10.72 -4.83 2.04
N LYS A 83 -11.09 -3.62 2.45
CA LYS A 83 -12.20 -2.86 1.84
C LYS A 83 -11.79 -2.14 0.57
N GLY A 84 -10.57 -1.63 0.54
CA GLY A 84 -10.04 -0.90 -0.60
C GLY A 84 -8.54 -0.96 -0.68
N ILE A 85 -8.02 -0.81 -1.89
CA ILE A 85 -6.60 -0.79 -2.17
C ILE A 85 -6.30 0.47 -2.97
N ILE A 86 -5.34 1.25 -2.49
CA ILE A 86 -4.89 2.50 -3.11
C ILE A 86 -3.58 2.20 -3.85
N ASP A 87 -3.59 2.48 -5.16
CA ASP A 87 -2.40 2.52 -6.03
C ASP A 87 -2.42 3.84 -6.82
N PHE A 88 -1.24 4.39 -7.10
CA PHE A 88 -1.06 5.60 -7.90
C PHE A 88 -0.34 5.31 -9.23
N GLY A 89 -0.77 4.26 -9.92
CA GLY A 89 -0.30 3.97 -11.27
C GLY A 89 0.95 3.10 -11.32
N MET A 90 1.17 2.24 -10.33
CA MET A 90 2.26 1.24 -10.32
C MET A 90 3.64 1.88 -10.54
N GLY A 91 4.08 2.68 -9.57
CA GLY A 91 5.36 3.37 -9.62
C GLY A 91 5.80 3.90 -8.26
N LEU A 92 6.84 4.73 -8.28
CA LEU A 92 7.21 5.58 -7.16
C LEU A 92 7.39 7.02 -7.61
N THR A 93 7.39 7.93 -6.65
CA THR A 93 7.91 9.29 -6.81
C THR A 93 9.26 9.41 -6.14
N LEU A 94 10.18 10.15 -6.76
CA LEU A 94 11.53 10.37 -6.24
C LEU A 94 11.81 11.87 -6.18
N ARG A 95 11.79 12.42 -4.96
CA ARG A 95 12.03 13.84 -4.70
C ARG A 95 13.51 14.17 -4.83
N GLU A 96 13.79 15.45 -5.08
CA GLU A 96 15.13 16.01 -4.95
C GLU A 96 15.61 15.85 -3.50
N GLY A 97 16.83 15.34 -3.30
CA GLY A 97 17.39 14.98 -2.00
C GLY A 97 17.23 13.51 -1.61
N ASP A 98 16.13 12.85 -2.01
CA ASP A 98 15.95 11.40 -1.79
C ASP A 98 16.68 10.56 -2.85
N ARG A 99 16.93 11.15 -4.02
CA ARG A 99 17.52 10.48 -5.19
C ARG A 99 18.92 9.96 -4.91
N GLU A 100 19.76 10.76 -4.27
CA GLU A 100 21.14 10.43 -3.96
C GLU A 100 21.20 9.22 -3.02
N TYR A 101 20.37 9.23 -1.98
CA TYR A 101 20.23 8.11 -1.06
C TYR A 101 19.68 6.86 -1.75
N TYR A 102 18.63 7.02 -2.56
CA TYR A 102 18.04 5.92 -3.31
C TYR A 102 19.04 5.27 -4.28
N TYR A 103 19.79 6.07 -5.03
CA TYR A 103 20.80 5.57 -5.95
C TYR A 103 21.99 4.92 -5.26
N ALA A 104 22.42 5.45 -4.10
CA ALA A 104 23.43 4.77 -3.29
C ALA A 104 22.93 3.41 -2.77
N ALA A 105 21.65 3.30 -2.41
CA ALA A 105 21.04 2.03 -2.04
C ALA A 105 20.94 1.06 -3.24
N LEU A 106 20.61 1.56 -4.44
CA LEU A 106 20.63 0.77 -5.67
C LEU A 106 22.03 0.21 -5.94
N ASP A 107 23.09 1.03 -5.88
CA ASP A 107 24.47 0.56 -6.08
C ASP A 107 24.86 -0.53 -5.08
N LYS A 108 24.41 -0.40 -3.83
CA LYS A 108 24.73 -1.35 -2.75
C LYS A 108 23.99 -2.68 -2.86
N TYR A 109 22.69 -2.66 -3.14
CA TYR A 109 21.83 -3.83 -3.03
C TYR A 109 21.38 -4.41 -4.38
N PHE A 110 21.42 -3.62 -5.45
CA PHE A 110 21.01 -3.99 -6.80
C PHE A 110 22.05 -3.51 -7.83
N PRO A 111 23.26 -4.09 -7.86
CA PRO A 111 24.34 -3.62 -8.74
C PRO A 111 23.91 -3.48 -10.21
N GLY A 112 24.18 -2.32 -10.81
CA GLY A 112 23.77 -1.99 -12.19
C GLY A 112 22.37 -1.38 -12.33
N MET A 113 21.56 -1.38 -11.26
CA MET A 113 20.18 -0.89 -11.32
C MET A 113 20.11 0.64 -11.37
N LYS A 114 21.05 1.33 -10.74
CA LYS A 114 21.14 2.79 -10.78
C LYS A 114 21.26 3.30 -12.22
N GLU A 115 22.10 2.68 -13.04
CA GLU A 115 22.27 3.02 -14.45
C GLU A 115 20.97 2.82 -15.23
N CYS A 116 20.22 1.74 -14.96
CA CYS A 116 18.90 1.51 -15.54
C CYS A 116 17.92 2.63 -15.20
N TYR A 117 17.90 3.05 -13.92
CA TYR A 117 17.06 4.15 -13.46
C TYR A 117 17.43 5.49 -14.10
N ILE A 118 18.72 5.85 -14.11
CA ILE A 118 19.21 7.09 -14.72
C ILE A 118 18.89 7.12 -16.22
N LYS A 119 19.16 6.02 -16.94
CA LYS A 119 18.91 5.93 -18.38
C LYS A 119 17.44 6.07 -18.72
N ARG A 120 16.54 5.52 -17.90
CA ARG A 120 15.10 5.53 -18.19
C ARG A 120 14.40 6.80 -17.72
N TYR A 121 14.73 7.28 -16.53
CA TYR A 121 13.96 8.34 -15.87
C TYR A 121 14.70 9.68 -15.80
N GLY A 122 16.02 9.72 -16.04
CA GLY A 122 16.80 10.94 -15.85
C GLY A 122 16.52 11.55 -14.47
N ASN A 123 16.15 12.83 -14.42
CA ASN A 123 15.74 13.54 -13.20
C ASN A 123 14.21 13.65 -13.00
N ALA A 124 13.41 12.79 -13.65
CA ALA A 124 11.96 12.81 -13.49
C ALA A 124 11.54 12.57 -12.04
N TYR A 125 10.46 13.25 -11.63
CA TYR A 125 9.84 13.09 -10.30
C TYR A 125 9.04 11.79 -10.20
N GLU A 126 8.28 11.44 -11.25
CA GLU A 126 7.48 10.23 -11.31
C GLU A 126 8.22 9.13 -12.08
N LEU A 127 8.33 7.96 -11.48
CA LEU A 127 9.05 6.80 -12.01
C LEU A 127 8.06 5.64 -12.19
N PRO A 128 7.23 5.66 -13.26
CA PRO A 128 6.26 4.58 -13.50
C PRO A 128 6.99 3.28 -13.86
N SER A 129 6.48 2.15 -13.38
CA SER A 129 6.96 0.84 -13.78
C SER A 129 6.85 0.66 -15.31
N PRO A 130 7.84 0.07 -15.98
CA PRO A 130 7.70 -0.38 -17.36
C PRO A 130 6.53 -1.36 -17.56
N ASN A 131 6.14 -2.09 -16.51
CA ASN A 131 5.05 -3.06 -16.50
C ASN A 131 3.72 -2.46 -16.06
N ALA A 132 3.63 -1.15 -15.76
CA ALA A 132 2.47 -0.52 -15.15
C ALA A 132 1.14 -0.91 -15.80
N LYS A 133 1.02 -0.81 -17.14
CA LYS A 133 -0.19 -1.20 -17.87
C LYS A 133 -0.66 -2.63 -17.56
N LYS A 134 0.27 -3.58 -17.52
CA LYS A 134 -0.04 -4.99 -17.22
C LYS A 134 -0.45 -5.16 -15.77
N LEU A 135 0.31 -4.57 -14.84
CA LEU A 135 0.08 -4.66 -13.40
C LEU A 135 -1.25 -4.00 -12.99
N THR A 136 -1.56 -2.82 -13.53
CA THR A 136 -2.85 -2.14 -13.34
C THR A 136 -4.01 -2.98 -13.85
N GLY A 137 -3.86 -3.66 -14.99
CA GLY A 137 -4.89 -4.59 -15.50
C GLY A 137 -5.15 -5.78 -14.56
N ILE A 138 -4.10 -6.35 -13.97
CA ILE A 138 -4.21 -7.42 -12.96
C ILE A 138 -4.90 -6.90 -11.71
N PHE A 139 -4.44 -5.74 -11.21
CA PHE A 139 -4.99 -5.06 -10.04
C PHE A 139 -6.48 -4.78 -10.17
N GLN A 140 -6.88 -4.09 -11.22
CA GLN A 140 -8.28 -3.74 -11.47
C GLN A 140 -9.17 -4.97 -11.60
N ARG A 141 -8.70 -6.02 -12.30
CA ARG A 141 -9.45 -7.28 -12.44
C ARG A 141 -9.65 -7.95 -11.09
N ILE A 142 -8.60 -8.20 -10.32
CA ILE A 142 -8.70 -8.87 -9.02
C ILE A 142 -9.59 -8.08 -8.07
N CYS A 143 -9.44 -6.76 -8.01
CA CYS A 143 -10.29 -5.92 -7.17
C CYS A 143 -11.75 -5.97 -7.59
N LYS A 144 -12.05 -5.83 -8.89
CA LYS A 144 -13.41 -5.90 -9.42
C LYS A 144 -14.07 -7.24 -9.12
N ASP A 145 -13.38 -8.34 -9.40
CA ASP A 145 -13.90 -9.71 -9.22
C ASP A 145 -14.21 -10.03 -7.76
N ASN A 146 -13.60 -9.31 -6.82
CA ASN A 146 -13.76 -9.52 -5.37
C ASN A 146 -14.46 -8.35 -4.64
N GLY A 147 -14.98 -7.36 -5.38
CA GLY A 147 -15.70 -6.22 -4.79
C GLY A 147 -14.84 -5.31 -3.90
N ILE A 148 -13.53 -5.19 -4.19
CA ILE A 148 -12.59 -4.32 -3.48
C ILE A 148 -12.54 -2.96 -4.18
N LEU A 149 -12.65 -1.86 -3.41
CA LEU A 149 -12.47 -0.51 -3.94
C LEU A 149 -11.05 -0.33 -4.48
N SER A 150 -10.89 0.20 -5.69
CA SER A 150 -9.59 0.17 -6.40
C SER A 150 -9.14 1.53 -6.92
N THR A 151 -9.90 2.58 -6.62
CA THR A 151 -9.49 3.96 -6.88
C THR A 151 -9.23 4.71 -5.57
N PRO A 152 -8.27 5.65 -5.55
CA PRO A 152 -8.05 6.51 -4.39
C PRO A 152 -9.34 7.23 -3.95
N ASP A 153 -10.10 7.77 -4.90
CA ASP A 153 -11.34 8.52 -4.62
C ASP A 153 -12.40 7.65 -3.93
N GLU A 154 -12.61 6.42 -4.38
CA GLU A 154 -13.52 5.48 -3.72
C GLU A 154 -13.06 5.15 -2.29
N CYS A 155 -11.77 4.90 -2.11
CA CYS A 155 -11.21 4.58 -0.79
C CYS A 155 -11.32 5.77 0.17
N PHE A 156 -11.00 6.99 -0.28
CA PHE A 156 -11.13 8.20 0.53
C PHE A 156 -12.58 8.51 0.85
N ARG A 157 -13.49 8.37 -0.12
CA ARG A 157 -14.93 8.52 0.10
C ARG A 157 -15.44 7.53 1.14
N PHE A 158 -15.07 6.25 1.03
CA PHE A 158 -15.42 5.23 2.02
C PHE A 158 -14.97 5.62 3.43
N MET A 159 -13.75 6.15 3.59
CA MET A 159 -13.26 6.60 4.89
C MET A 159 -13.98 7.83 5.43
N GLN A 160 -14.41 8.74 4.56
CA GLN A 160 -15.18 9.94 4.92
C GLN A 160 -16.62 9.62 5.32
N GLU A 161 -17.27 8.70 4.60
CA GLU A 161 -18.67 8.30 4.82
C GLU A 161 -18.85 7.29 5.96
N LEU A 162 -17.76 6.75 6.51
CA LEU A 162 -17.83 5.82 7.63
C LEU A 162 -18.50 6.52 8.83
N PRO A 163 -19.60 5.97 9.37
CA PRO A 163 -20.40 6.66 10.36
C PRO A 163 -19.60 6.89 11.64
N ASP A 164 -19.67 8.12 12.15
CA ASP A 164 -19.13 8.44 13.46
C ASP A 164 -20.01 7.81 14.55
N LYS A 165 -19.37 7.03 15.42
CA LYS A 165 -20.00 6.38 16.59
C LYS A 165 -20.01 7.28 17.82
N TYR A 166 -19.37 8.45 17.72
CA TYR A 166 -19.26 9.41 18.80
C TYR A 166 -20.53 10.28 18.82
N PRO A 167 -21.33 10.27 19.91
CA PRO A 167 -22.39 11.24 20.09
C PRO A 167 -21.75 12.60 20.36
N GLN A 168 -21.97 13.56 19.45
CA GLN A 168 -21.53 14.93 19.68
C GLN A 168 -22.25 15.48 20.93
N MET A 169 -21.50 15.68 22.01
CA MET A 169 -22.03 16.33 23.21
C MET A 169 -22.37 17.78 22.89
N SER A 170 -23.58 18.20 23.22
CA SER A 170 -23.99 19.58 23.18
C SER A 170 -23.33 20.36 24.31
N ILE A 171 -23.04 21.64 24.10
CA ILE A 171 -22.65 22.55 25.18
C ILE A 171 -23.72 22.63 26.28
N PHE A 172 -24.97 22.26 25.96
CA PHE A 172 -26.10 22.24 26.87
C PHE A 172 -26.31 20.89 27.59
N ASP A 173 -25.46 19.89 27.35
CA ASP A 173 -25.53 18.58 28.02
C ASP A 173 -24.70 18.53 29.32
N LEU A 174 -24.24 19.69 29.82
CA LEU A 174 -23.47 19.88 31.06
C LEU A 174 -24.33 20.44 32.20
#